data_AF-A0A7Y0R214-F1
#
_entry.id   AF-A0A7Y0R214-F1
#
_cell.length_a   1.000
_cell.length_b   1.000
_cell.length_c   1.000
_cell.angle_alpha   90.00
_cell.angle_beta   90.00
_cell.angle_gamma   90.00
#
_symmetry.space_group_name_H-M   'P 1'
#
loop_
_entity.id
_entity.type
_entity.pdbx_description
1 polymer ?
#
loop_
_entity_poly.entity_id
_entity_poly.type
_entity_poly.pdbx_seq_one_letter_code
_entity_poly.pdbx_strand_id
1 'polypeptide(L)'
;YQEFYKHVSHDFADPLVWSHNRVEGKNDYTSLLYIPSKAPWDMMNRDHKSGLKLYVQRVFIMDDAEQFMPSYLRFVRGLIDSNDLPLNVSREILQDNKVTQSLRNACTKRVLTMLERMAKNDEEKYQSFWKEFGLVLKEGPAEDFANKEKIAGLLRFASTEVDSAEQTVGLASYVERMKEGQDKIYYLTADSYAAAKNSPHLEQFKAKGIEVILMFDRIDEWLMNYLTEFDGKQFQSITKAGLDLSKFEDEADKEKQKETEEEFKSVVERTKSYLGDRVKDVRTTFKLASTPAVVVTDDYEMGTQMAKLLAAAGQAVPEVKYIF
;
A
#
# COMPACT_ATOMS: atom_id res chain seq x y z
N TYR A 1 -20.11 10.23 -23.39
CA TYR A 1 -18.85 9.84 -22.72
C TYR A 1 -18.67 8.32 -22.64
N GLN A 2 -19.65 7.55 -22.20
CA GLN A 2 -19.54 6.08 -22.11
C GLN A 2 -19.32 5.42 -23.49
N GLU A 3 -20.11 5.77 -24.49
CA GLU A 3 -19.90 5.25 -25.86
C GLU A 3 -18.54 5.65 -26.44
N PHE A 4 -18.07 6.86 -26.12
CA PHE A 4 -16.73 7.29 -26.52
C PHE A 4 -15.64 6.45 -25.82
N TYR A 5 -15.80 6.16 -24.52
CA TYR A 5 -14.91 5.26 -23.78
C TYR A 5 -14.82 3.90 -24.48
N LYS A 6 -15.95 3.22 -24.69
CA LYS A 6 -16.01 1.91 -25.34
C LYS A 6 -15.29 1.90 -26.69
N HIS A 7 -15.50 2.96 -27.48
CA HIS A 7 -14.84 3.11 -28.76
C HIS A 7 -13.32 3.25 -28.66
N VAL A 8 -12.81 4.07 -27.72
CA VAL A 8 -11.36 4.35 -27.61
C VAL A 8 -10.58 3.34 -26.78
N SER A 9 -11.21 2.65 -25.83
CA SER A 9 -10.57 1.66 -24.97
C SER A 9 -10.71 0.22 -25.49
N HIS A 10 -11.57 0.00 -26.48
CA HIS A 10 -11.99 -1.34 -26.93
C HIS A 10 -12.60 -2.19 -25.81
N ASP A 11 -13.13 -1.55 -24.78
CA ASP A 11 -13.89 -2.19 -23.70
C ASP A 11 -15.39 -2.21 -24.06
N PHE A 12 -16.10 -3.24 -23.62
CA PHE A 12 -17.55 -3.36 -23.78
C PHE A 12 -18.30 -2.81 -22.57
N ALA A 13 -17.65 -2.74 -21.40
CA ALA A 13 -18.25 -2.22 -20.18
C ALA A 13 -18.23 -0.69 -20.15
N ASP A 14 -19.08 -0.11 -19.31
CA ASP A 14 -19.01 1.32 -19.00
C ASP A 14 -17.82 1.59 -18.05
N PRO A 15 -17.19 2.78 -18.15
CA PRO A 15 -16.15 3.18 -17.19
C PRO A 15 -16.80 3.47 -15.83
N LEU A 16 -16.04 3.27 -14.74
CA LEU A 16 -16.49 3.69 -13.41
C LEU A 16 -16.67 5.21 -13.41
N VAL A 17 -15.62 5.95 -13.73
CA VAL A 17 -15.66 7.42 -13.65
C VAL A 17 -14.80 8.03 -14.74
N TRP A 18 -15.10 9.27 -15.10
CA TRP A 18 -14.31 10.04 -16.06
C TRP A 18 -14.12 11.48 -15.62
N SER A 19 -13.06 12.09 -16.14
CA SER A 19 -12.79 13.52 -16.04
C SER A 19 -12.51 14.08 -17.42
N HIS A 20 -13.31 15.06 -17.84
CA HIS A 20 -13.07 15.86 -19.04
C HIS A 20 -12.73 17.29 -18.65
N ASN A 21 -11.58 17.79 -19.08
CA ASN A 21 -11.14 19.12 -18.70
C ASN A 21 -10.25 19.77 -19.78
N ARG A 22 -10.50 21.05 -20.02
CA ARG A 22 -9.68 21.97 -20.81
C ARG A 22 -8.83 22.80 -19.86
N VAL A 23 -7.54 22.92 -20.14
CA VAL A 23 -6.59 23.73 -19.37
C VAL A 23 -5.96 24.74 -20.33
N GLU A 24 -5.87 25.99 -19.87
CA GLU A 24 -5.27 27.11 -20.59
C GLU A 24 -4.26 27.81 -19.67
N GLY A 25 -3.29 28.53 -20.24
CA GLY A 25 -2.28 29.27 -19.51
C GLY A 25 -0.89 28.65 -19.66
N LYS A 26 -0.30 28.14 -18.57
CA LYS A 26 1.08 27.60 -18.59
C LYS A 26 1.22 26.40 -19.54
N ASN A 27 0.20 25.55 -19.58
CA ASN A 27 0.04 24.53 -20.62
C ASN A 27 -1.35 24.70 -21.24
N ASP A 28 -1.46 24.47 -22.53
CA ASP A 28 -2.70 24.42 -23.29
C ASP A 28 -2.95 22.98 -23.76
N TYR A 29 -3.96 22.35 -23.14
CA TYR A 29 -4.39 21.01 -23.52
C TYR A 29 -5.83 20.69 -23.09
N THR A 30 -6.41 19.69 -23.73
CA THR A 30 -7.65 19.04 -23.32
C THR A 30 -7.33 17.61 -22.91
N SER A 31 -7.84 17.15 -21.76
CA SER A 31 -7.71 15.74 -21.37
C SER A 31 -9.08 15.14 -21.08
N LEU A 32 -9.27 13.92 -21.56
CA LEU A 32 -10.42 13.08 -21.22
C LEU A 32 -9.91 11.76 -20.69
N LEU A 33 -10.03 11.56 -19.38
CA LEU A 33 -9.45 10.44 -18.64
C LEU A 33 -10.57 9.58 -18.05
N TYR A 34 -10.41 8.27 -18.11
CA TYR A 34 -11.37 7.27 -17.66
C TYR A 34 -10.72 6.27 -16.70
N ILE A 35 -11.51 5.80 -15.73
CA ILE A 35 -11.20 4.62 -14.93
C ILE A 35 -12.08 3.47 -15.43
N PRO A 36 -11.49 2.41 -16.00
CA PRO A 36 -12.23 1.20 -16.38
C PRO A 36 -12.96 0.57 -15.19
N SER A 37 -14.02 -0.20 -15.46
CA SER A 37 -14.71 -1.01 -14.45
C SER A 37 -14.11 -2.39 -14.25
N LYS A 38 -13.24 -2.82 -15.16
CA LYS A 38 -12.51 -4.08 -15.10
C LYS A 38 -11.05 -3.88 -15.47
N ALA A 39 -10.17 -4.54 -14.73
CA ALA A 39 -8.77 -4.60 -15.12
C ALA A 39 -8.60 -5.46 -16.37
N PRO A 40 -7.75 -5.04 -17.34
CA PRO A 40 -7.41 -5.91 -18.45
C PRO A 40 -6.58 -7.10 -17.94
N TRP A 41 -6.79 -8.27 -18.55
CA TRP A 41 -6.19 -9.54 -18.10
C TRP A 41 -4.64 -9.52 -18.12
N ASP A 42 -4.05 -8.67 -18.94
CA ASP A 42 -2.61 -8.53 -19.13
C ASP A 42 -2.01 -7.35 -18.34
N MET A 43 -2.76 -6.66 -17.47
CA MET A 43 -2.30 -5.46 -16.74
C MET A 43 -1.01 -5.65 -15.93
N MET A 44 -0.78 -6.88 -15.46
CA MET A 44 0.40 -7.25 -14.67
C MET A 44 1.57 -7.75 -15.53
N ASN A 45 1.37 -7.90 -16.85
CA ASN A 45 2.42 -8.31 -17.76
C ASN A 45 3.36 -7.13 -18.03
N ARG A 46 4.66 -7.41 -18.05
CA ARG A 46 5.70 -6.40 -18.31
C ARG A 46 5.51 -5.68 -19.66
N ASP A 47 5.04 -6.40 -20.67
CA ASP A 47 4.86 -5.88 -22.03
C ASP A 47 3.43 -5.34 -22.27
N HIS A 48 2.64 -5.13 -21.21
CA HIS A 48 1.31 -4.57 -21.31
C HIS A 48 1.34 -3.18 -21.97
N LYS A 49 0.52 -2.99 -23.00
CA LYS A 49 0.35 -1.69 -23.62
C LYS A 49 -0.50 -0.80 -22.73
N SER A 50 0.07 0.30 -22.28
CA SER A 50 -0.61 1.25 -21.41
C SER A 50 -0.46 2.69 -21.89
N GLY A 51 -1.16 3.63 -21.25
CA GLY A 51 -1.05 5.05 -21.55
C GLY A 51 -2.24 5.63 -22.30
N LEU A 52 -2.09 6.89 -22.72
CA LEU A 52 -3.16 7.68 -23.32
C LEU A 52 -3.01 7.76 -24.84
N LYS A 53 -4.12 7.95 -25.56
CA LYS A 53 -4.06 8.40 -26.95
C LYS A 53 -3.58 9.86 -26.97
N LEU A 54 -2.51 10.13 -27.72
CA LEU A 54 -1.98 11.48 -27.88
C LEU A 54 -2.53 12.11 -29.16
N TYR A 55 -3.14 13.28 -28.99
CA TYR A 55 -3.49 14.20 -30.05
C TYR A 55 -2.66 15.48 -29.89
N VAL A 56 -2.33 16.09 -31.02
CA VAL A 56 -1.70 17.41 -31.07
C VAL A 56 -2.49 18.26 -32.02
N GLN A 57 -3.03 19.38 -31.53
CA GLN A 57 -3.91 20.26 -32.31
C GLN A 57 -5.05 19.49 -33.01
N ARG A 58 -5.66 18.54 -32.28
CA ARG A 58 -6.73 17.64 -32.76
C ARG A 58 -6.31 16.63 -33.85
N VAL A 59 -5.02 16.53 -34.16
CA VAL A 59 -4.46 15.51 -35.04
C VAL A 59 -3.98 14.34 -34.20
N PHE A 60 -4.44 13.13 -34.53
CA PHE A 60 -3.97 11.91 -33.87
C PHE A 60 -2.48 11.69 -34.16
N ILE A 61 -1.69 11.47 -33.10
CA ILE A 61 -0.25 11.23 -33.21
C ILE A 61 0.08 9.77 -32.93
N MET A 62 -0.32 9.25 -31.77
CA MET A 62 -0.01 7.87 -31.36
C MET A 62 -0.97 7.36 -30.28
N ASP A 63 -1.09 6.04 -30.20
CA ASP A 63 -1.72 5.34 -29.08
C ASP A 63 -0.71 5.05 -27.96
N ASP A 64 -1.19 4.61 -26.80
CA ASP A 64 -0.38 4.05 -25.71
C ASP A 64 0.79 4.96 -25.27
N ALA A 65 0.54 6.27 -25.15
CA ALA A 65 1.55 7.24 -24.72
C ALA A 65 1.71 7.16 -23.19
N GLU A 66 2.52 6.21 -22.73
CA GLU A 66 2.83 5.95 -21.32
C GLU A 66 3.48 7.15 -20.63
N GLN A 67 4.16 8.01 -21.37
CA GLN A 67 4.86 9.19 -20.84
C GLN A 67 3.92 10.16 -20.10
N PHE A 68 2.61 10.09 -20.31
CA PHE A 68 1.61 10.96 -19.66
C PHE A 68 0.99 10.35 -18.40
N MET A 69 1.37 9.12 -18.01
CA MET A 69 0.90 8.49 -16.78
C MET A 69 2.04 7.78 -16.04
N PRO A 70 2.05 7.81 -14.70
CA PRO A 70 2.94 6.96 -13.92
C PRO A 70 2.48 5.49 -13.97
N SER A 71 3.41 4.57 -13.69
CA SER A 71 3.15 3.14 -13.86
C SER A 71 2.08 2.62 -12.89
N TYR A 72 1.98 3.19 -11.69
CA TYR A 72 0.91 2.90 -10.72
C TYR A 72 -0.49 3.40 -11.16
N LEU A 73 -0.60 4.13 -12.28
CA LEU A 73 -1.87 4.55 -12.91
C LEU A 73 -2.04 3.97 -14.32
N ARG A 74 -1.31 2.92 -14.68
CA ARG A 74 -1.35 2.29 -16.02
C ARG A 74 -2.73 1.77 -16.47
N PHE A 75 -3.67 1.62 -15.54
CA PHE A 75 -5.06 1.28 -15.82
C PHE A 75 -5.87 2.42 -16.43
N VAL A 76 -5.41 3.67 -16.33
CA VAL A 76 -6.14 4.82 -16.86
C VAL A 76 -6.24 4.71 -18.39
N ARG A 77 -7.41 5.03 -18.92
CA ARG A 77 -7.69 5.07 -20.37
C ARG A 77 -8.13 6.47 -20.78
N GLY A 78 -7.99 6.80 -22.06
CA GLY A 78 -8.49 8.05 -22.60
C GLY A 78 -7.46 8.75 -23.49
N LEU A 79 -7.53 10.07 -23.54
CA LEU A 79 -6.72 10.88 -24.44
C LEU A 79 -6.26 12.18 -23.81
N ILE A 80 -5.20 12.72 -24.40
CA ILE A 80 -4.73 14.08 -24.20
C ILE A 80 -4.53 14.74 -25.57
N ASP A 81 -5.08 15.93 -25.75
CA ASP A 81 -4.92 16.77 -26.94
C ASP A 81 -4.17 18.04 -26.54
N SER A 82 -2.91 18.17 -26.94
CA SER A 82 -2.04 19.28 -26.55
C SER A 82 -1.80 20.24 -27.71
N ASN A 83 -1.86 21.55 -27.44
CA ASN A 83 -1.45 22.58 -28.39
C ASN A 83 0.03 22.97 -28.26
N ASP A 84 0.69 22.53 -27.19
CA ASP A 84 2.08 22.91 -26.85
C ASP A 84 3.13 21.91 -27.36
N LEU A 85 2.69 20.75 -27.84
CA LEU A 85 3.56 19.74 -28.44
C LEU A 85 3.61 19.94 -29.97
N PRO A 86 4.75 19.67 -30.63
CA PRO A 86 4.84 19.75 -32.08
C PRO A 86 4.21 18.50 -32.74
N LEU A 87 3.65 18.65 -33.95
CA LEU A 87 3.01 17.55 -34.68
C LEU A 87 3.96 16.38 -35.02
N ASN A 88 5.26 16.63 -35.13
CA ASN A 88 6.27 15.62 -35.45
C ASN A 88 6.84 14.92 -34.20
N VAL A 89 6.12 14.98 -33.07
CA VAL A 89 6.57 14.37 -31.82
C VAL A 89 6.57 12.83 -31.90
N SER A 90 7.68 12.22 -31.46
CA SER A 90 7.85 10.76 -31.35
C SER A 90 7.95 10.34 -29.88
N ARG A 91 7.88 9.04 -29.59
CA ARG A 91 8.05 8.51 -28.22
C ARG A 91 9.38 8.91 -27.58
N GLU A 92 10.45 8.92 -28.37
CA GLU A 92 11.79 9.35 -27.94
C GLU A 92 11.77 10.83 -27.55
N ILE A 93 11.18 11.69 -28.40
CA ILE A 93 11.06 13.12 -28.10
C ILE A 93 10.22 13.34 -26.82
N LEU A 94 9.19 12.54 -26.58
CA LEU A 94 8.33 12.68 -25.39
C LEU A 94 9.08 12.40 -24.07
N GLN A 95 10.06 11.49 -24.06
CA GLN A 95 10.72 11.05 -22.81
C GLN A 95 11.47 12.19 -22.10
N ASP A 96 12.19 13.02 -22.85
CA ASP A 96 13.02 14.11 -22.30
C ASP A 96 12.35 15.49 -22.38
N ASN A 97 11.06 15.53 -22.71
CA ASN A 97 10.34 16.79 -22.92
C ASN A 97 9.71 17.33 -21.63
N LYS A 98 10.06 18.57 -21.28
CA LYS A 98 9.54 19.27 -20.09
C LYS A 98 8.03 19.49 -20.11
N VAL A 99 7.43 19.72 -21.27
CA VAL A 99 5.98 19.83 -21.45
C VAL A 99 5.35 18.49 -21.14
N THR A 100 5.87 17.38 -21.68
CA THR A 100 5.39 16.02 -21.37
C THR A 100 5.41 15.73 -19.87
N GLN A 101 6.51 16.04 -19.18
CA GLN A 101 6.60 15.87 -17.73
C GLN A 101 5.57 16.73 -16.98
N SER A 102 5.36 17.98 -17.41
CA SER A 102 4.35 18.84 -16.82
C SER A 102 2.92 18.31 -17.04
N LEU A 103 2.64 17.78 -18.23
CA LEU A 103 1.35 17.19 -18.59
C LEU A 103 1.11 15.88 -17.83
N ARG A 104 2.13 15.03 -17.68
CA ARG A 104 2.10 13.82 -16.82
C ARG A 104 1.68 14.19 -15.42
N ASN A 105 2.37 15.13 -14.78
CA ASN A 105 2.06 15.56 -13.41
C ASN A 105 0.65 16.12 -13.27
N ALA A 106 0.17 16.87 -14.26
CA ALA A 106 -1.18 17.42 -14.25
C ALA A 106 -2.25 16.32 -14.40
N CYS A 107 -2.02 15.34 -15.28
CA CYS A 107 -2.90 14.19 -15.46
C CYS A 107 -2.91 13.28 -14.23
N THR A 108 -1.75 12.97 -13.64
CA THR A 108 -1.63 12.23 -12.37
C THR A 108 -2.46 12.88 -11.28
N LYS A 109 -2.27 14.18 -11.05
CA LYS A 109 -3.04 14.92 -10.03
C LYS A 109 -4.54 14.86 -10.29
N ARG A 110 -4.95 14.96 -11.56
CA ARG A 110 -6.36 14.87 -11.96
C ARG A 110 -6.95 13.50 -11.64
N VAL A 111 -6.26 12.43 -11.98
CA VAL A 111 -6.69 11.05 -11.70
C VAL A 111 -6.81 10.83 -10.20
N LEU A 112 -5.79 11.21 -9.42
CA LEU A 112 -5.83 11.07 -7.96
C LEU A 112 -7.00 11.85 -7.35
N THR A 113 -7.28 13.08 -7.79
CA THR A 113 -8.45 13.84 -7.32
C THR A 113 -9.78 13.19 -7.72
N MET A 114 -9.83 12.58 -8.90
CA MET A 114 -11.01 11.84 -9.36
C MET A 114 -11.26 10.59 -8.49
N LEU A 115 -10.20 9.86 -8.14
CA LEU A 115 -10.27 8.72 -7.22
C LEU A 115 -10.68 9.14 -5.81
N GLU A 116 -10.14 10.25 -5.28
CA GLU A 116 -10.55 10.78 -3.97
C GLU A 116 -12.02 11.16 -3.92
N ARG A 117 -12.53 11.80 -4.98
CA ARG A 117 -13.95 12.14 -5.07
C ARG A 117 -14.82 10.91 -5.15
N MET A 118 -14.40 9.89 -5.89
CA MET A 118 -15.11 8.61 -5.95
C MET A 118 -15.13 7.94 -4.57
N ALA A 119 -13.99 7.87 -3.89
CA ALA A 119 -13.87 7.34 -2.53
C ALA A 119 -14.77 8.04 -1.51
N LYS A 120 -14.96 9.36 -1.64
CA LYS A 120 -15.77 10.16 -0.70
C LYS A 120 -17.27 10.12 -1.00
N ASN A 121 -17.65 10.04 -2.27
CA ASN A 121 -19.03 10.24 -2.69
C ASN A 121 -19.76 8.92 -3.03
N ASP A 122 -19.02 7.84 -3.27
CA ASP A 122 -19.55 6.57 -3.74
C ASP A 122 -18.62 5.41 -3.34
N GLU A 123 -18.76 4.98 -2.09
CA GLU A 123 -17.89 3.97 -1.47
C GLU A 123 -18.00 2.60 -2.16
N GLU A 124 -19.19 2.18 -2.58
CA GLU A 124 -19.42 0.90 -3.27
C GLU A 124 -18.69 0.86 -4.62
N LYS A 125 -18.77 1.97 -5.37
CA LYS A 125 -18.05 2.12 -6.64
C LYS A 125 -16.55 2.21 -6.44
N TYR A 126 -16.10 2.91 -5.40
CA TYR A 126 -14.68 2.93 -5.04
C TYR A 126 -14.17 1.55 -4.65
N GLN A 127 -14.98 0.76 -3.95
CA GLN A 127 -14.64 -0.61 -3.59
C GLN A 127 -14.53 -1.52 -4.81
N SER A 128 -15.39 -1.31 -5.82
CA SER A 128 -15.26 -1.98 -7.12
C SER A 128 -13.96 -1.60 -7.84
N PHE A 129 -13.57 -0.33 -7.80
CA PHE A 129 -12.25 0.11 -8.28
C PHE A 129 -11.11 -0.56 -7.51
N TRP A 130 -11.17 -0.58 -6.18
CA TRP A 130 -10.11 -1.12 -5.33
C TRP A 130 -9.86 -2.61 -5.60
N LYS A 131 -10.93 -3.39 -5.80
CA LYS A 131 -10.85 -4.83 -6.14
C LYS A 131 -10.07 -5.08 -7.43
N GLU A 132 -10.19 -4.21 -8.42
CA GLU A 132 -9.56 -4.38 -9.74
C GLU A 132 -8.15 -3.78 -9.78
N PHE A 133 -7.93 -2.64 -9.11
CA PHE A 133 -6.73 -1.81 -9.32
C PHE A 133 -5.91 -1.55 -8.05
N GLY A 134 -6.37 -2.00 -6.88
CA GLY A 134 -5.73 -1.73 -5.59
C GLY A 134 -4.29 -2.24 -5.51
N LEU A 135 -4.03 -3.43 -6.07
CA LEU A 135 -2.66 -3.98 -6.15
C LEU A 135 -1.70 -3.07 -6.93
N VAL A 136 -2.17 -2.46 -8.03
CA VAL A 136 -1.38 -1.54 -8.84
C VAL A 136 -1.22 -0.19 -8.12
N LEU A 137 -2.27 0.30 -7.46
CA LEU A 137 -2.22 1.56 -6.73
C LEU A 137 -1.24 1.51 -5.54
N LYS A 138 -1.05 0.34 -4.93
CA LYS A 138 -0.03 0.09 -3.89
C LYS A 138 1.40 0.29 -4.37
N GLU A 139 1.66 0.35 -5.68
CA GLU A 139 2.99 0.69 -6.21
C GLU A 139 3.33 2.18 -6.06
N GLY A 140 2.31 3.03 -6.00
CA GLY A 140 2.44 4.48 -6.04
C GLY A 140 3.36 5.09 -4.98
N PRO A 141 3.32 4.68 -3.69
CA PRO A 141 4.18 5.26 -2.66
C PRO A 141 5.68 5.10 -2.89
N ALA A 142 6.09 4.11 -3.70
CA ALA A 142 7.49 3.86 -4.05
C ALA A 142 7.92 4.54 -5.36
N GLU A 143 6.96 4.86 -6.25
CA GLU A 143 7.22 5.54 -7.53
C GLU A 143 7.08 7.08 -7.43
N ASP A 144 6.10 7.57 -6.67
CA ASP A 144 5.65 8.96 -6.70
C ASP A 144 5.61 9.58 -5.29
N PHE A 145 6.81 9.90 -4.80
CA PHE A 145 7.00 10.54 -3.49
C PHE A 145 6.25 11.88 -3.36
N ALA A 146 6.06 12.61 -4.47
CA ALA A 146 5.39 13.91 -4.46
C ALA A 146 3.88 13.79 -4.18
N ASN A 147 3.27 12.66 -4.50
CA ASN A 147 1.86 12.37 -4.22
C ASN A 147 1.65 11.27 -3.18
N LYS A 148 2.72 10.83 -2.48
CA LYS A 148 2.69 9.71 -1.52
C LYS A 148 1.55 9.79 -0.50
N GLU A 149 1.36 10.93 0.15
CA GLU A 149 0.29 11.13 1.15
C GLU A 149 -1.11 10.96 0.52
N LYS A 150 -1.28 11.52 -0.68
CA LYS A 150 -2.53 11.45 -1.43
C LYS A 150 -2.85 10.01 -1.84
N ILE A 151 -1.84 9.28 -2.27
CA ILE A 151 -1.95 7.86 -2.64
C ILE A 151 -2.27 7.03 -1.39
N ALA A 152 -1.60 7.29 -0.26
CA ALA A 152 -1.86 6.62 1.00
C ALA A 152 -3.33 6.76 1.44
N GLY A 153 -3.93 7.95 1.32
CA GLY A 153 -5.36 8.17 1.61
C GLY A 153 -6.34 7.40 0.72
N LEU A 154 -5.88 6.95 -0.45
CA LEU A 154 -6.66 6.12 -1.38
C LEU A 154 -6.53 4.62 -1.08
N LEU A 155 -5.54 4.18 -0.33
CA LEU A 155 -5.37 2.77 -0.03
C LEU A 155 -6.51 2.23 0.83
N ARG A 156 -6.82 0.94 0.65
CA ARG A 156 -7.74 0.19 1.51
C ARG A 156 -7.05 -1.06 2.03
N PHE A 157 -7.40 -1.46 3.23
CA PHE A 157 -6.82 -2.62 3.89
C PHE A 157 -7.91 -3.42 4.59
N ALA A 158 -7.60 -4.66 4.96
CA ALA A 158 -8.33 -5.33 6.02
C ALA A 158 -7.75 -4.88 7.36
N SER A 159 -8.55 -4.93 8.42
CA SER A 159 -8.05 -4.66 9.77
C SER A 159 -8.75 -5.57 10.78
N THR A 160 -8.30 -5.55 12.03
CA THR A 160 -8.95 -6.30 13.12
C THR A 160 -10.34 -5.78 13.49
N GLU A 161 -10.71 -4.58 13.04
CA GLU A 161 -12.03 -3.98 13.32
C GLU A 161 -13.14 -4.64 12.49
N VAL A 162 -12.79 -5.11 11.28
CA VAL A 162 -13.73 -5.75 10.36
C VAL A 162 -13.35 -7.20 10.19
N ASP A 163 -14.23 -8.12 10.60
CA ASP A 163 -13.98 -9.56 10.44
C ASP A 163 -14.25 -10.06 9.01
N SER A 164 -13.51 -9.50 8.04
CA SER A 164 -13.57 -9.86 6.63
C SER A 164 -12.20 -9.76 5.97
N ALA A 165 -11.96 -10.63 4.98
CA ALA A 165 -10.80 -10.53 4.09
C ALA A 165 -10.93 -9.35 3.11
N GLU A 166 -12.14 -8.80 2.94
CA GLU A 166 -12.36 -7.69 2.06
C GLU A 166 -11.67 -6.42 2.59
N GLN A 167 -10.80 -5.83 1.77
CA GLN A 167 -10.05 -4.64 2.13
C GLN A 167 -10.94 -3.40 1.96
N THR A 168 -11.59 -2.95 3.03
CA THR A 168 -12.49 -1.78 3.04
C THR A 168 -11.99 -0.63 3.91
N VAL A 169 -10.99 -0.86 4.76
CA VAL A 169 -10.53 0.11 5.76
C VAL A 169 -9.55 1.09 5.14
N GLY A 170 -9.93 2.37 5.08
CA GLY A 170 -9.03 3.46 4.71
C GLY A 170 -8.22 3.98 5.89
N LEU A 171 -7.02 4.51 5.64
CA LEU A 171 -6.12 5.01 6.70
C LEU A 171 -6.72 6.17 7.50
N ALA A 172 -7.44 7.09 6.86
CA ALA A 172 -8.14 8.17 7.57
C ALA A 172 -9.15 7.61 8.60
N SER A 173 -9.91 6.59 8.21
CA SER A 173 -10.87 5.95 9.11
C SER A 173 -10.19 5.21 10.28
N TYR A 174 -9.01 4.62 10.04
CA TYR A 174 -8.18 4.04 11.10
C TYR A 174 -7.74 5.13 12.08
N VAL A 175 -7.24 6.26 11.57
CA VAL A 175 -6.78 7.39 12.40
C VAL A 175 -7.91 7.95 13.25
N GLU A 176 -9.12 8.07 12.71
CA GLU A 176 -10.31 8.51 13.45
C GLU A 176 -10.69 7.58 14.61
N ARG A 177 -10.37 6.28 14.50
CA ARG A 177 -10.63 5.26 15.53
C ARG A 177 -9.44 4.99 16.45
N MET A 178 -8.33 5.70 16.28
CA MET A 178 -7.15 5.54 17.14
C MET A 178 -7.52 5.84 18.59
N LYS A 179 -7.00 5.02 19.51
CA LYS A 179 -7.21 5.23 20.94
C LYS A 179 -6.48 6.48 21.43
N GLU A 180 -6.99 7.05 22.51
CA GLU A 180 -6.28 8.12 23.22
C GLU A 180 -4.88 7.64 23.61
N GLY A 181 -3.86 8.48 23.35
CA GLY A 181 -2.46 8.12 23.58
C GLY A 181 -1.81 7.29 22.46
N GLN A 182 -2.56 6.84 21.45
CA GLN A 182 -2.00 6.14 20.30
C GLN A 182 -1.32 7.12 19.33
N ASP A 183 -0.03 6.88 19.09
CA ASP A 183 0.84 7.72 18.24
C ASP A 183 1.31 7.01 16.96
N LYS A 184 1.04 5.71 16.83
CA LYS A 184 1.46 4.87 15.70
C LYS A 184 0.29 4.13 15.05
N ILE A 185 0.42 3.86 13.75
CA ILE A 185 -0.45 2.97 12.99
C ILE A 185 0.15 1.57 13.02
N TYR A 186 -0.57 0.62 13.61
CA TYR A 186 -0.08 -0.75 13.77
C TYR A 186 -0.51 -1.63 12.60
N TYR A 187 0.43 -2.42 12.08
CA TYR A 187 0.17 -3.34 10.99
C TYR A 187 0.93 -4.65 11.15
N LEU A 188 0.53 -5.66 10.38
CA LEU A 188 1.29 -6.89 10.19
C LEU A 188 1.21 -7.35 8.75
N THR A 189 2.25 -8.03 8.29
CA THR A 189 2.30 -8.68 6.97
C THR A 189 2.30 -10.21 7.13
N ALA A 190 1.50 -10.89 6.31
CA ALA A 190 1.38 -12.35 6.32
C ALA A 190 1.18 -12.92 4.91
N ASP A 191 1.32 -14.25 4.75
CA ASP A 191 1.14 -14.92 3.45
C ASP A 191 -0.33 -15.00 3.01
N SER A 192 -1.28 -14.77 3.92
CA SER A 192 -2.72 -14.81 3.66
C SER A 192 -3.50 -14.06 4.74
N TYR A 193 -4.74 -13.67 4.42
CA TYR A 193 -5.66 -13.10 5.41
C TYR A 193 -5.86 -14.02 6.63
N ALA A 194 -6.01 -15.33 6.41
CA ALA A 194 -6.20 -16.29 7.50
C ALA A 194 -4.97 -16.36 8.43
N ALA A 195 -3.76 -16.32 7.87
CA ALA A 195 -2.53 -16.23 8.67
C ALA A 195 -2.44 -14.88 9.41
N ALA A 196 -2.87 -13.79 8.77
CA ALA A 196 -2.87 -12.47 9.40
C ALA A 196 -3.83 -12.40 10.60
N LYS A 197 -5.09 -12.75 10.39
CA LYS A 197 -6.18 -12.70 11.38
C LYS A 197 -5.91 -13.54 12.64
N ASN A 198 -5.25 -14.69 12.46
CA ASN A 198 -4.96 -15.66 13.51
C ASN A 198 -3.52 -15.56 14.05
N SER A 199 -2.80 -14.49 13.71
CA SER A 199 -1.44 -14.28 14.19
C SER A 199 -1.40 -14.12 15.72
N PRO A 200 -0.51 -14.84 16.44
CA PRO A 200 -0.31 -14.64 17.88
C PRO A 200 0.07 -13.21 18.27
N HIS A 201 0.75 -12.49 17.37
CA HIS A 201 1.15 -11.10 17.61
C HIS A 201 -0.05 -10.16 17.83
N LEU A 202 -1.26 -10.56 17.42
CA LEU A 202 -2.48 -9.78 17.62
C LEU A 202 -3.05 -9.86 19.04
N GLU A 203 -2.66 -10.85 19.85
CA GLU A 203 -3.32 -11.11 21.13
C GLU A 203 -3.29 -9.89 22.07
N GLN A 204 -2.13 -9.25 22.25
CA GLN A 204 -2.01 -8.04 23.07
C GLN A 204 -2.85 -6.87 22.54
N PHE A 205 -2.89 -6.71 21.21
CA PHE A 205 -3.64 -5.63 20.56
C PHE A 205 -5.13 -5.82 20.72
N LYS A 206 -5.62 -7.06 20.55
CA LYS A 206 -7.01 -7.43 20.81
C LYS A 206 -7.39 -7.18 22.27
N ALA A 207 -6.56 -7.61 23.22
CA ALA A 207 -6.80 -7.38 24.65
C ALA A 207 -6.90 -5.89 25.00
N LYS A 208 -6.05 -5.06 24.36
CA LYS A 208 -6.05 -3.60 24.53
C LYS A 208 -7.03 -2.89 23.61
N GLY A 209 -7.80 -3.60 22.78
CA GLY A 209 -8.71 -3.06 21.76
C GLY A 209 -8.04 -2.07 20.79
N ILE A 210 -6.77 -2.26 20.45
CA ILE A 210 -6.04 -1.43 19.49
C ILE A 210 -6.21 -2.04 18.11
N GLU A 211 -6.67 -1.26 17.13
CA GLU A 211 -6.85 -1.71 15.75
C GLU A 211 -5.50 -2.02 15.09
N VAL A 212 -5.42 -3.13 14.35
CA VAL A 212 -4.24 -3.51 13.56
C VAL A 212 -4.64 -3.73 12.11
N ILE A 213 -3.88 -3.13 11.19
CA ILE A 213 -4.03 -3.35 9.75
C ILE A 213 -3.46 -4.73 9.37
N LEU A 214 -4.26 -5.50 8.65
CA LEU A 214 -3.92 -6.85 8.18
C LEU A 214 -3.51 -6.79 6.70
N MET A 215 -2.22 -6.89 6.46
CA MET A 215 -1.63 -6.88 5.12
C MET A 215 -1.28 -8.31 4.68
N PHE A 216 -1.71 -8.69 3.49
CA PHE A 216 -1.56 -10.07 3.01
C PHE A 216 -1.37 -10.18 1.50
N ASP A 217 -1.19 -9.06 0.81
CA ASP A 217 -0.76 -9.06 -0.58
C ASP A 217 0.77 -9.06 -0.65
N ARG A 218 1.34 -9.73 -1.65
CA ARG A 218 2.80 -9.83 -1.81
C ARG A 218 3.50 -8.47 -1.92
N ILE A 219 2.80 -7.46 -2.45
CA ILE A 219 3.32 -6.10 -2.59
C ILE A 219 3.38 -5.36 -1.25
N ASP A 220 2.64 -5.78 -0.23
CA ASP A 220 2.50 -5.02 1.02
C ASP A 220 3.84 -4.90 1.76
N GLU A 221 4.60 -5.98 1.84
CA GLU A 221 5.94 -5.96 2.46
C GLU A 221 6.87 -4.98 1.75
N TRP A 222 6.74 -4.86 0.44
CA TRP A 222 7.51 -3.89 -0.34
C TRP A 222 7.00 -2.46 -0.12
N LEU A 223 5.69 -2.25 -0.16
CA LEU A 223 4.99 -0.98 0.12
C LEU A 223 5.45 -0.38 1.45
N MET A 224 5.57 -1.19 2.50
CA MET A 224 5.91 -0.71 3.84
C MET A 224 7.34 -0.18 3.99
N ASN A 225 8.23 -0.44 3.02
CA ASN A 225 9.55 0.23 2.99
C ASN A 225 9.44 1.70 2.54
N TYR A 226 8.35 2.06 1.87
CA TYR A 226 8.13 3.40 1.33
C TYR A 226 7.02 4.14 2.06
N LEU A 227 5.97 3.45 2.54
CA LEU A 227 4.88 4.03 3.32
C LEU A 227 5.23 4.13 4.81
N THR A 228 6.06 5.12 5.14
CA THR A 228 6.62 5.32 6.49
C THR A 228 5.65 5.98 7.48
N GLU A 229 4.76 6.84 7.02
CA GLU A 229 3.80 7.58 7.85
C GLU A 229 2.56 7.97 7.03
N PHE A 230 1.49 8.33 7.75
CA PHE A 230 0.26 8.91 7.21
C PHE A 230 -0.34 9.86 8.27
N ASP A 231 -0.75 11.06 7.87
CA ASP A 231 -1.28 12.09 8.80
C ASP A 231 -0.38 12.32 10.04
N GLY A 232 0.94 12.31 9.83
CA GLY A 232 1.95 12.46 10.88
C GLY A 232 2.11 11.28 11.84
N LYS A 233 1.39 10.16 11.61
CA LYS A 233 1.49 8.92 12.40
C LYS A 233 2.40 7.92 11.70
N GLN A 234 3.43 7.44 12.40
CA GLN A 234 4.36 6.45 11.85
C GLN A 234 3.74 5.05 11.83
N PHE A 235 4.09 4.26 10.82
CA PHE A 235 3.73 2.85 10.75
C PHE A 235 4.68 1.99 11.59
N GLN A 236 4.11 1.02 12.31
CA GLN A 236 4.88 0.07 13.13
C GLN A 236 4.38 -1.36 12.91
N SER A 237 5.30 -2.23 12.50
CA SER A 237 5.01 -3.65 12.41
C SER A 237 4.92 -4.25 13.81
N ILE A 238 3.89 -5.06 14.05
CA ILE A 238 3.70 -5.75 15.34
C ILE A 238 4.51 -7.04 15.49
N THR A 239 5.21 -7.45 14.42
CA THR A 239 6.09 -8.63 14.41
C THR A 239 7.53 -8.30 14.79
N LYS A 240 7.79 -7.03 15.12
CA LYS A 240 9.08 -6.48 15.56
C LYS A 240 9.19 -6.43 17.08
N ALA A 241 10.40 -6.66 17.58
CA ALA A 241 10.65 -6.81 19.01
C ALA A 241 10.43 -5.51 19.82
N GLY A 242 10.86 -4.36 19.30
CA GLY A 242 10.84 -3.06 19.99
C GLY A 242 9.47 -2.39 20.06
N LEU A 243 8.39 -3.16 19.86
CA LEU A 243 7.04 -2.68 20.04
C LEU A 243 6.75 -2.37 21.52
N ASP A 244 6.52 -1.11 21.82
CA ASP A 244 6.18 -0.60 23.16
C ASP A 244 4.70 -0.23 23.25
N LEU A 245 3.94 -0.95 24.09
CA LEU A 245 2.55 -0.65 24.43
C LEU A 245 2.37 -0.30 25.92
N SER A 246 3.46 0.06 26.61
CA SER A 246 3.47 0.36 28.05
C SER A 246 2.59 1.55 28.43
N LYS A 247 2.27 2.43 27.47
CA LYS A 247 1.30 3.54 27.63
C LYS A 247 -0.14 3.04 27.81
N PHE A 248 -0.43 1.81 27.41
CA PHE A 248 -1.74 1.17 27.50
C PHE A 248 -1.77 0.06 28.56
N GLU A 249 -0.74 -0.03 29.41
CA GLU A 249 -0.64 -0.99 30.51
C GLU A 249 -0.97 -0.31 31.83
N ASP A 250 -1.73 -1.01 32.67
CA ASP A 250 -2.03 -0.58 34.03
C ASP A 250 -0.79 -0.76 34.92
N GLU A 251 -0.61 0.10 35.94
CA GLU A 251 0.56 0.02 36.83
C GLU A 251 0.67 -1.32 37.56
N ALA A 252 -0.47 -1.94 37.89
CA ALA A 252 -0.53 -3.25 38.52
C ALA A 252 0.00 -4.38 37.61
N ASP A 253 -0.12 -4.25 36.28
CA ASP A 253 0.42 -5.22 35.35
C ASP A 253 1.95 -5.13 35.32
N LYS A 254 2.51 -3.91 35.35
CA LYS A 254 3.97 -3.69 35.33
C LYS A 254 4.70 -4.32 36.53
N GLU A 255 4.08 -4.33 37.70
CA GLU A 255 4.65 -5.00 38.88
C GLU A 255 4.67 -6.52 38.73
N LYS A 256 3.56 -7.12 38.27
CA LYS A 256 3.47 -8.57 38.01
C LYS A 256 4.44 -9.03 36.93
N GLN A 257 4.67 -8.20 35.92
CA GLN A 257 5.63 -8.49 34.85
C GLN A 257 7.03 -8.69 35.45
N LYS A 258 7.49 -7.76 36.31
CA LYS A 258 8.83 -7.86 36.92
C LYS A 258 8.98 -9.12 37.77
N GLU A 259 8.00 -9.44 38.60
CA GLU A 259 8.02 -10.65 39.44
C GLU A 259 8.13 -11.92 38.58
N THR A 260 7.30 -12.02 37.54
CA THR A 260 7.30 -13.17 36.62
C THR A 260 8.60 -13.26 35.83
N GLU A 261 9.19 -12.13 35.41
CA GLU A 261 10.52 -12.11 34.78
C GLU A 261 11.58 -12.73 35.67
N GLU A 262 11.54 -12.46 36.98
CA GLU A 262 12.48 -13.05 37.95
C GLU A 262 12.28 -14.56 38.11
N GLU A 263 11.04 -15.01 38.21
CA GLU A 263 10.69 -16.43 38.33
C GLU A 263 11.15 -17.24 37.11
N PHE A 264 11.03 -16.66 35.91
CA PHE A 264 11.35 -17.33 34.65
C PHE A 264 12.82 -17.19 34.21
N LYS A 265 13.69 -16.49 34.96
CA LYS A 265 15.13 -16.34 34.62
C LYS A 265 15.80 -17.68 34.31
N SER A 266 15.59 -18.69 35.16
CA SER A 266 16.20 -20.01 34.98
C SER A 266 15.71 -20.74 33.71
N VAL A 267 14.43 -20.55 33.34
CA VAL A 267 13.84 -21.13 32.13
C VAL A 267 14.40 -20.45 30.89
N VAL A 268 14.52 -19.12 30.92
CA VAL A 268 15.13 -18.32 29.84
C VAL A 268 16.57 -18.75 29.60
N GLU A 269 17.40 -18.84 30.65
CA GLU A 269 18.80 -19.25 30.54
C GLU A 269 18.96 -20.67 29.99
N ARG A 270 18.16 -21.62 30.49
CA ARG A 270 18.17 -23.00 30.02
C ARG A 270 17.73 -23.10 28.56
N THR A 271 16.71 -22.36 28.17
CA THR A 271 16.19 -22.33 26.79
C THR A 271 17.20 -21.71 25.84
N LYS A 272 17.84 -20.60 26.25
CA LYS A 272 18.92 -19.95 25.50
C LYS A 272 20.11 -20.89 25.30
N SER A 273 20.50 -21.61 26.36
CA SER A 273 21.58 -22.62 26.28
C SER A 273 21.25 -23.78 25.35
N TYR A 274 19.98 -24.21 25.33
CA TYR A 274 19.53 -25.30 24.46
C TYR A 274 19.43 -24.87 22.98
N LEU A 275 18.91 -23.67 22.72
CA LEU A 275 18.74 -23.16 21.36
C LEU A 275 20.07 -22.69 20.74
N GLY A 276 21.02 -22.23 21.55
CA GLY A 276 22.34 -21.80 21.10
C GLY A 276 22.24 -20.75 19.99
N ASP A 277 23.02 -20.94 18.92
CA ASP A 277 23.11 -20.00 17.80
C ASP A 277 21.87 -19.96 16.89
N ARG A 278 20.86 -20.81 17.13
CA ARG A 278 19.61 -20.85 16.35
C ARG A 278 18.72 -19.63 16.59
N VAL A 279 18.91 -18.95 17.71
CA VAL A 279 18.19 -17.72 18.07
C VAL A 279 19.20 -16.65 18.50
N LYS A 280 18.85 -15.40 18.27
CA LYS A 280 19.62 -14.24 18.74
C LYS A 280 19.52 -14.09 20.25
N ASP A 281 18.32 -14.28 20.78
CA ASP A 281 18.02 -14.07 22.20
C ASP A 281 16.77 -14.85 22.61
N VAL A 282 16.56 -15.00 23.92
CA VAL A 282 15.37 -15.60 24.53
C VAL A 282 14.85 -14.64 25.59
N ARG A 283 13.57 -14.26 25.53
CA ARG A 283 12.96 -13.32 26.47
C ARG A 283 11.58 -13.79 26.91
N THR A 284 11.20 -13.43 28.12
CA THR A 284 9.81 -13.47 28.55
C THR A 284 9.01 -12.39 27.82
N THR A 285 7.73 -12.64 27.61
CA THR A 285 6.82 -11.66 27.03
C THR A 285 5.45 -11.76 27.66
N PHE A 286 4.85 -10.61 27.94
CA PHE A 286 3.48 -10.49 28.45
C PHE A 286 2.50 -10.05 27.36
N LYS A 287 2.96 -10.14 26.10
CA LYS A 287 2.20 -9.78 24.90
C LYS A 287 1.31 -10.93 24.42
N LEU A 288 1.41 -12.11 25.02
CA LEU A 288 0.64 -13.31 24.69
C LEU A 288 -0.31 -13.66 25.84
N ALA A 289 -1.50 -14.10 25.49
CA ALA A 289 -2.56 -14.54 26.40
C ALA A 289 -2.82 -16.05 26.29
N SER A 290 -3.00 -16.55 25.07
CA SER A 290 -3.31 -17.96 24.78
C SER A 290 -2.18 -18.70 24.09
N THR A 291 -1.26 -17.97 23.46
CA THR A 291 -0.10 -18.57 22.79
C THR A 291 1.08 -18.71 23.76
N PRO A 292 1.72 -19.90 23.87
CA PRO A 292 2.79 -20.13 24.86
C PRO A 292 4.13 -19.47 24.50
N ALA A 293 4.43 -19.28 23.22
CA ALA A 293 5.65 -18.66 22.73
C ALA A 293 5.49 -18.13 21.31
N VAL A 294 6.29 -17.14 20.93
CA VAL A 294 6.32 -16.55 19.59
C VAL A 294 7.75 -16.17 19.22
N VAL A 295 8.07 -16.10 17.93
CA VAL A 295 9.34 -15.56 17.46
C VAL A 295 9.14 -14.20 16.84
N VAL A 296 10.05 -13.26 17.11
CA VAL A 296 10.05 -11.91 16.53
C VAL A 296 11.39 -11.62 15.86
N THR A 297 11.39 -10.65 14.97
CA THR A 297 12.65 -10.10 14.40
C THR A 297 13.00 -8.80 15.11
N ASP A 298 14.31 -8.50 15.18
CA ASP A 298 14.77 -7.22 15.71
C ASP A 298 14.33 -6.06 14.79
N ASP A 299 14.28 -4.84 15.34
CA ASP A 299 13.69 -3.67 14.69
C ASP A 299 14.41 -3.30 13.39
N TYR A 300 15.74 -3.43 13.37
CA TYR A 300 16.59 -3.07 12.24
C TYR A 300 16.98 -4.26 11.34
N GLU A 301 16.53 -5.47 11.69
CA GLU A 301 16.80 -6.66 10.89
C GLU A 301 15.72 -6.88 9.82
N MET A 302 16.07 -7.67 8.80
CA MET A 302 15.11 -8.06 7.76
C MET A 302 13.94 -8.82 8.37
N GLY A 303 12.71 -8.43 8.04
CA GLY A 303 11.50 -9.13 8.46
C GLY A 303 11.37 -10.50 7.80
N THR A 304 10.61 -11.41 8.43
CA THR A 304 10.34 -12.76 7.90
C THR A 304 9.71 -12.72 6.50
N GLN A 305 8.80 -11.77 6.27
CA GLN A 305 8.10 -11.68 4.99
C GLN A 305 9.02 -11.19 3.87
N MET A 306 9.87 -10.20 4.15
CA MET A 306 10.92 -9.79 3.21
C MET A 306 11.88 -10.93 2.88
N ALA A 307 12.29 -11.74 3.87
CA ALA A 307 13.14 -12.89 3.65
C ALA A 307 12.51 -13.91 2.69
N LYS A 308 11.21 -14.20 2.88
CA LYS A 308 10.42 -15.06 1.97
C LYS A 308 10.30 -14.47 0.56
N LEU A 309 10.15 -13.14 0.46
CA LEU A 309 10.07 -12.45 -0.83
C LEU A 309 11.37 -12.58 -1.62
N LEU A 310 12.53 -12.41 -0.97
CA LEU A 310 13.85 -12.65 -1.58
C LEU A 310 14.01 -14.11 -2.02
N ALA A 311 13.59 -15.07 -1.18
CA ALA A 311 13.65 -16.50 -1.50
C ALA A 311 12.84 -16.81 -2.76
N ALA A 312 11.61 -16.29 -2.84
CA ALA A 312 10.71 -16.48 -3.97
C ALA A 312 11.21 -15.81 -5.26
N ALA A 313 12.03 -14.76 -5.14
CA ALA A 313 12.70 -14.10 -6.26
C ALA A 313 14.00 -14.82 -6.70
N GLY A 314 14.35 -15.96 -6.09
CA GLY A 314 15.58 -16.70 -6.37
C GLY A 314 16.85 -15.99 -5.91
N GLN A 315 16.73 -14.99 -5.03
CA GLN A 315 17.86 -14.26 -4.47
C GLN A 315 18.42 -14.98 -3.23
N ALA A 316 19.70 -14.75 -2.94
CA ALA A 316 20.29 -15.20 -1.69
C ALA A 316 19.59 -14.49 -0.52
N VAL A 317 19.06 -15.25 0.43
CA VAL A 317 18.34 -14.73 1.60
C VAL A 317 19.32 -14.61 2.76
N PRO A 318 19.55 -13.40 3.31
CA PRO A 318 20.31 -13.26 4.54
C PRO A 318 19.69 -14.09 5.66
N GLU A 319 20.53 -14.68 6.51
CA GLU A 319 20.07 -15.42 7.68
C GLU A 319 19.26 -14.50 8.61
N VAL A 320 18.01 -14.87 8.89
CA VAL A 320 17.16 -14.15 9.84
C VAL A 320 17.37 -14.75 11.22
N LYS A 321 17.92 -13.96 12.15
CA LYS A 321 18.12 -14.40 13.54
C LYS A 321 16.95 -13.95 14.40
N TYR A 322 16.12 -14.90 14.79
CA TYR A 322 14.94 -14.65 15.61
C TYR A 322 15.26 -14.41 17.08
N ILE A 323 14.44 -13.59 17.73
CA ILE A 323 14.33 -13.54 19.19
C ILE A 323 13.13 -14.42 19.57
N PHE A 324 13.37 -15.38 20.46
CA PHE A 324 12.34 -16.23 21.05
C PHE A 324 11.76 -15.58 22.30
#